data_AF-A0A354GTS9-F1
#
_entry.id   AF-A0A354GTS9-F1
#
_cell.length_a   1.000
_cell.length_b   1.000
_cell.length_c   1.000
_cell.angle_alpha   90.00
_cell.angle_beta   90.00
_cell.angle_gamma   90.00
#
_symmetry.space_group_name_H-M   'P 1'
#
loop_
_entity.id
_entity.type
_entity.pdbx_description
1 polymer ?
#
loop_
_entity_poly.entity_id
_entity_poly.type
_entity_poly.pdbx_seq_one_letter_code
_entity_poly.pdbx_strand_id
1 'polypeptide(L)'
;MLAAGRQGRNVRNLFLQQRPQLQDAFFAAAAASGKPRGLRWKACEWESAVEFARERATGSLTALAGVVIEFEAVEGGDMEGVAAVGNLRNASAVFFFHAGQWRTTGKTVFNLNPDEALVRFQSQYERLSEDSR
;
A
#
# COMPACT_ATOMS: atom_id res chain seq x y z
N MET A 1 12.77 -17.32 -23.33
CA MET A 1 11.88 -17.12 -22.17
C MET A 1 12.62 -16.75 -20.86
N LEU A 2 13.85 -16.20 -20.91
CA LEU A 2 14.70 -15.94 -19.72
C LEU A 2 14.71 -14.48 -19.22
N ALA A 3 14.03 -13.55 -19.92
CA ALA A 3 14.11 -12.11 -19.62
C ALA A 3 13.16 -11.64 -18.50
N ALA A 4 12.03 -12.34 -18.28
CA ALA A 4 11.00 -11.91 -17.33
C ALA A 4 11.44 -12.03 -15.86
N GLY A 5 12.11 -13.13 -15.49
CA GLY A 5 12.53 -13.39 -14.10
C GLY A 5 13.61 -12.44 -13.57
N ARG A 6 14.56 -12.02 -14.43
CA ARG A 6 15.60 -11.04 -14.07
C ARG A 6 15.03 -9.63 -13.86
N GLN A 7 14.03 -9.24 -14.65
CA GLN A 7 13.34 -7.96 -14.49
C GLN A 7 12.49 -7.93 -13.20
N GLY A 8 11.76 -9.02 -12.90
CA GLY A 8 10.98 -9.13 -11.67
C GLY A 8 11.82 -9.00 -10.40
N ARG A 9 12.97 -9.67 -10.33
CA ARG A 9 13.90 -9.58 -9.19
C ARG A 9 14.50 -8.19 -9.02
N ASN A 10 14.82 -7.51 -10.12
CA ASN A 10 15.35 -6.15 -10.09
C ASN A 10 14.32 -5.17 -9.50
N VAL A 11 13.07 -5.26 -9.95
CA VAL A 11 12.00 -4.35 -9.52
C VAL A 11 11.62 -4.53 -8.04
N ARG A 12 11.63 -5.78 -7.53
CA ARG A 12 11.46 -6.05 -6.08
C ARG A 12 12.58 -5.44 -5.24
N ASN A 13 13.83 -5.65 -5.64
CA ASN A 13 14.98 -5.08 -4.93
C ASN A 13 14.94 -3.56 -4.93
N LEU A 14 14.56 -2.96 -6.06
CA LEU A 14 14.40 -1.52 -6.17
C LEU A 14 13.32 -0.98 -5.22
N PHE A 15 12.19 -1.71 -5.07
CA PHE A 15 11.16 -1.33 -4.08
C PHE A 15 11.74 -1.30 -2.67
N LEU A 16 12.44 -2.38 -2.28
CA LEU A 16 13.00 -2.50 -0.94
C LEU A 16 14.05 -1.41 -0.64
N GLN A 17 14.84 -1.02 -1.64
CA GLN A 17 15.80 0.08 -1.54
C GLN A 17 15.11 1.45 -1.39
N GLN A 18 13.99 1.66 -2.10
CA GLN A 18 13.22 2.91 -2.09
C GLN A 18 12.18 2.97 -0.97
N ARG A 19 12.06 1.89 -0.18
CA ARG A 19 10.95 1.68 0.74
C ARG A 19 10.76 2.83 1.74
N PRO A 20 11.80 3.35 2.42
CA PRO A 20 11.61 4.47 3.34
C PRO A 20 11.02 5.71 2.66
N GLN A 21 11.55 6.09 1.48
CA GLN A 21 11.05 7.27 0.76
C GLN A 21 9.62 7.06 0.23
N LEU A 22 9.29 5.84 -0.17
CA LEU A 22 7.94 5.47 -0.60
C LEU A 22 6.94 5.54 0.56
N GLN A 23 7.35 5.13 1.76
CA GLN A 23 6.52 5.19 2.96
C GLN A 23 6.18 6.63 3.34
N ASP A 24 7.16 7.54 3.29
CA ASP A 24 6.95 8.97 3.52
C ASP A 24 6.03 9.58 2.45
N ALA A 25 6.28 9.26 1.17
CA ALA A 25 5.45 9.72 0.06
C ALA A 25 4.00 9.20 0.15
N PHE A 26 3.82 7.96 0.62
CA PHE A 26 2.51 7.38 0.87
C PHE A 26 1.77 8.15 1.94
N PHE A 27 2.38 8.37 3.10
CA PHE A 27 1.73 9.08 4.21
C PHE A 27 1.33 10.49 3.79
N ALA A 28 2.22 11.23 3.14
CA ALA A 28 1.94 12.57 2.64
C ALA A 28 0.75 12.58 1.66
N ALA A 29 0.72 11.67 0.68
CA ALA A 29 -0.36 11.59 -0.30
C ALA A 29 -1.69 11.14 0.34
N ALA A 30 -1.66 10.18 1.26
CA ALA A 30 -2.84 9.67 1.94
C ALA A 30 -3.45 10.73 2.88
N ALA A 31 -2.63 11.41 3.67
CA ALA A 31 -3.04 12.49 4.55
C ALA A 31 -3.66 13.66 3.79
N ALA A 32 -3.12 14.00 2.62
CA ALA A 32 -3.65 15.06 1.76
C ALA A 32 -4.96 14.69 1.05
N SER A 33 -5.37 13.42 1.05
CA SER A 33 -6.55 12.96 0.29
C SER A 33 -7.90 13.36 0.90
N GLY A 34 -7.92 13.77 2.17
CA GLY A 34 -9.15 14.05 2.93
C GLY A 34 -10.01 12.80 3.22
N LYS A 35 -9.47 11.60 3.01
CA LYS A 35 -10.14 10.32 3.27
C LYS A 35 -9.46 9.58 4.44
N PRO A 36 -10.21 8.92 5.32
CA PRO A 36 -11.68 8.91 5.43
C PRO A 36 -12.24 10.27 5.87
N ARG A 37 -13.46 10.60 5.43
CA ARG A 37 -14.11 11.87 5.78
C ARG A 37 -14.21 12.03 7.30
N GLY A 38 -13.94 13.24 7.78
CA GLY A 38 -14.03 13.58 9.21
C GLY A 38 -12.85 13.10 10.05
N LEU A 39 -11.87 12.41 9.44
CA LEU A 39 -10.68 11.92 10.10
C LEU A 39 -9.41 12.51 9.47
N ARG A 40 -8.40 12.74 10.31
CA ARG A 40 -7.05 13.09 9.90
C ARG A 40 -6.12 11.90 10.10
N TRP A 41 -5.23 11.68 9.13
CA TRP A 41 -4.13 10.74 9.28
C TRP A 41 -3.15 11.29 10.31
N LYS A 42 -2.86 10.49 11.34
CA LYS A 42 -1.98 10.88 12.43
C LYS A 42 -0.61 10.21 12.31
N ALA A 43 -0.60 8.89 12.16
CA ALA A 43 0.63 8.11 12.05
C ALA A 43 0.43 6.82 11.24
N CYS A 44 1.54 6.27 10.75
CA CYS A 44 1.61 4.94 10.17
C CYS A 44 2.71 4.14 10.87
N GLU A 45 2.42 2.89 11.21
CA GLU A 45 3.40 1.90 11.62
C GLU A 45 3.51 0.83 10.52
N TRP A 46 4.70 0.61 9.99
CA TRP A 46 4.91 -0.22 8.82
C TRP A 46 5.32 -1.64 9.20
N GLU A 47 4.60 -2.62 8.67
CA GLU A 47 4.91 -4.04 8.86
C GLU A 47 5.95 -4.52 7.86
N SER A 48 6.72 -5.57 8.16
CA SER A 48 7.71 -6.10 7.23
C SER A 48 7.09 -6.66 5.93
N ALA A 49 5.86 -7.17 6.01
CA ALA A 49 5.14 -7.83 4.92
C ALA A 49 4.98 -6.93 3.69
N VAL A 50 5.35 -7.49 2.53
CA VAL A 50 5.13 -6.88 1.22
C VAL A 50 4.82 -7.95 0.19
N GLU A 51 3.77 -7.73 -0.58
CA GLU A 51 3.36 -8.59 -1.67
C GLU A 51 3.50 -7.85 -3.00
N PHE A 52 3.95 -8.56 -4.03
CA PHE A 52 4.09 -8.00 -5.37
C PHE A 52 3.12 -8.69 -6.32
N ALA A 53 2.48 -7.89 -7.17
CA ALA A 53 1.53 -8.37 -8.13
C ALA A 53 1.63 -7.62 -9.46
N ARG A 54 1.02 -8.19 -10.49
CA ARG A 54 0.72 -7.52 -11.74
C ARG A 54 -0.77 -7.22 -11.79
N GLU A 55 -1.13 -5.97 -12.08
CA GLU A 55 -2.52 -5.64 -12.39
C GLU A 55 -2.87 -6.25 -13.75
N ARG A 56 -3.92 -7.05 -13.80
CA ARG A 56 -4.31 -7.82 -14.99
C ARG A 56 -4.75 -6.93 -16.15
N ALA A 57 -5.43 -5.82 -15.85
CA ALA A 57 -5.97 -4.92 -16.87
C ALA A 57 -4.88 -4.15 -17.63
N THR A 58 -3.84 -3.71 -16.94
CA THR A 58 -2.80 -2.82 -17.49
C THR A 58 -1.44 -3.52 -17.67
N GLY A 59 -1.24 -4.65 -17.01
CA GLY A 59 0.06 -5.29 -16.89
C GLY A 59 1.03 -4.55 -15.96
N SER A 60 0.62 -3.46 -15.31
CA SER A 60 1.48 -2.68 -14.42
C SER A 60 1.86 -3.46 -13.17
N LEU A 61 3.10 -3.29 -12.71
CA LEU A 61 3.56 -3.89 -11.45
C LEU A 61 3.05 -3.08 -10.27
N THR A 62 2.57 -3.79 -9.25
CA THR A 62 2.02 -3.24 -8.02
C THR A 62 2.71 -3.90 -6.83
N ALA A 63 2.97 -3.14 -5.78
CA ALA A 63 3.37 -3.66 -4.47
C ALA A 63 2.33 -3.25 -3.43
N LEU A 64 2.00 -4.18 -2.54
CA LEU A 64 1.14 -3.96 -1.38
C LEU A 64 2.00 -4.16 -0.14
N ALA A 65 2.16 -3.12 0.67
CA ALA A 65 2.93 -3.20 1.92
C ALA A 65 1.98 -3.07 3.12
N GLY A 66 2.20 -3.90 4.14
CA GLY A 66 1.41 -3.89 5.36
C GLY A 66 1.65 -2.61 6.16
N VAL A 67 0.58 -2.00 6.65
CA VAL A 67 0.64 -0.77 7.44
C VAL A 67 -0.51 -0.73 8.44
N VAL A 68 -0.18 -0.36 9.67
CA VAL A 68 -1.16 -0.01 10.71
C VAL A 68 -1.28 1.51 10.74
N ILE A 69 -2.51 2.01 10.65
CA ILE A 69 -2.79 3.45 10.51
C ILE A 69 -3.50 3.95 11.76
N GLU A 70 -3.01 5.06 12.31
CA GLU A 70 -3.68 5.80 13.35
C GLU A 70 -4.41 7.01 12.76
N PHE A 71 -5.67 7.17 13.15
CA PHE A 71 -6.51 8.32 12.80
C PHE A 71 -6.84 9.13 14.05
N GLU A 72 -7.14 10.40 13.83
CA GLU A 72 -7.78 11.24 14.82
C GLU A 72 -8.96 12.00 14.20
N ALA A 73 -9.92 12.39 15.02
CA ALA A 73 -11.06 13.18 14.56
C ALA A 73 -10.58 14.58 14.15
N VAL A 74 -11.18 15.13 13.12
CA VAL A 74 -11.05 16.57 12.84
C VAL A 74 -11.86 17.33 13.90
N GLU A 75 -11.23 18.31 14.55
CA GLU A 75 -11.85 19.16 15.57
C GLU A 75 -13.11 19.86 15.02
N GLY A 76 -14.18 19.89 15.82
CA GLY A 76 -15.48 20.43 15.42
C GLY A 76 -16.21 19.62 14.34
N GLY A 77 -15.70 18.44 13.98
CA GLY A 77 -16.27 17.56 12.98
C GLY A 77 -17.17 16.46 13.56
N ASP A 78 -17.95 15.82 12.68
CA ASP A 78 -18.93 14.78 13.04
C ASP A 78 -18.35 13.55 13.77
N MET A 79 -17.03 13.38 13.74
CA MET A 79 -16.31 12.25 14.34
C MET A 79 -15.69 12.60 15.71
N GLU A 80 -15.81 13.84 16.17
CA GLU A 80 -15.29 14.26 17.47
C GLU A 80 -16.01 13.52 18.62
N GLY A 81 -15.23 13.06 19.62
CA GLY A 81 -15.77 12.31 20.77
C GLY A 81 -16.15 10.85 20.49
N VAL A 82 -16.04 10.37 19.25
CA VAL A 82 -16.31 8.96 18.91
C VAL A 82 -15.12 8.09 19.32
N ALA A 83 -15.30 7.26 20.35
CA ALA A 83 -14.23 6.43 20.93
C ALA A 83 -13.51 5.52 19.89
N ALA A 84 -14.22 5.05 18.87
CA ALA A 84 -13.66 4.17 17.84
C ALA A 84 -12.70 4.88 16.86
N VAL A 85 -12.58 6.20 16.91
CA VAL A 85 -11.74 6.98 15.99
C VAL A 85 -10.25 6.78 16.25
N GLY A 86 -9.85 6.68 17.52
CA GLY A 86 -8.46 6.40 17.90
C GLY A 86 -8.01 4.97 17.66
N ASN A 87 -8.88 4.10 17.14
CA ASN A 87 -8.52 2.70 16.90
C ASN A 87 -7.56 2.58 15.73
N LEU A 88 -6.46 1.87 15.96
CA LEU A 88 -5.52 1.47 14.93
C LEU A 88 -6.22 0.61 13.87
N ARG A 89 -5.92 0.87 12.59
CA ARG A 89 -6.47 0.11 11.46
C ARG A 89 -5.37 -0.60 10.72
N ASN A 90 -5.44 -1.93 10.67
CA ASN A 90 -4.65 -2.72 9.74
C ASN A 90 -5.06 -2.39 8.30
N ALA A 91 -4.08 -2.27 7.41
CA ALA A 91 -4.29 -1.96 6.01
C ALA A 91 -3.12 -2.40 5.13
N SER A 92 -3.33 -2.30 3.82
CA SER A 92 -2.28 -2.40 2.81
C SER A 92 -2.13 -1.09 2.05
N ALA A 93 -0.94 -0.52 2.07
CA ALA A 93 -0.56 0.61 1.23
C ALA A 93 -0.25 0.11 -0.19
N VAL A 94 -0.77 0.80 -1.21
CA VAL A 94 -0.60 0.41 -2.61
C VAL A 94 0.42 1.31 -3.31
N PHE A 95 1.37 0.66 -3.98
CA PHE A 95 2.41 1.26 -4.80
C PHE A 95 2.35 0.70 -6.21
N PHE A 96 2.69 1.50 -7.21
CA PHE A 96 2.72 1.09 -8.61
C PHE A 96 4.05 1.45 -9.24
N PHE A 97 4.52 0.60 -10.15
CA PHE A 97 5.75 0.81 -10.88
C PHE A 97 5.44 1.52 -12.20
N HIS A 98 6.04 2.69 -12.41
CA HIS A 98 5.83 3.49 -13.61
C HIS A 98 7.13 4.18 -14.00
N ALA A 99 7.46 4.13 -15.30
CA ALA A 99 8.65 4.77 -15.87
C ALA A 99 9.96 4.49 -15.11
N GLY A 100 10.16 3.24 -14.66
CA GLY A 100 11.38 2.81 -13.96
C GLY A 100 11.42 3.13 -12.47
N GLN A 101 10.33 3.65 -11.88
CA GLN A 101 10.28 4.04 -10.48
C GLN A 101 9.01 3.53 -9.80
N TRP A 102 9.13 3.21 -8.51
CA TRP A 102 7.95 3.00 -7.66
C TRP A 102 7.34 4.33 -7.25
N ARG A 103 6.02 4.37 -7.23
CA ARG A 103 5.21 5.55 -6.89
C ARG A 103 3.98 5.14 -6.09
N THR A 104 3.33 6.12 -5.49
CA THR A 104 2.05 5.95 -4.80
C THR A 104 1.20 7.20 -4.96
N THR A 105 -0.11 7.02 -4.83
CA THR A 105 -1.11 8.10 -4.73
C THR A 105 -1.77 8.11 -3.34
N GLY A 106 -1.20 7.41 -2.35
CA GLY A 106 -1.83 7.23 -1.04
C GLY A 106 -3.02 6.26 -1.05
N LYS A 107 -3.14 5.40 -2.07
CA LYS A 107 -4.22 4.40 -2.16
C LYS A 107 -4.02 3.33 -1.08
N THR A 108 -5.08 3.09 -0.32
CA THR A 108 -5.05 2.19 0.85
C THR A 108 -6.18 1.18 0.76
N VAL A 109 -5.86 -0.09 1.01
CA VAL A 109 -6.84 -1.15 1.24
C VAL A 109 -7.00 -1.33 2.74
N PHE A 110 -8.09 -0.83 3.31
CA PHE A 110 -8.33 -0.96 4.75
C PHE A 110 -8.79 -2.36 5.14
N ASN A 111 -8.43 -2.76 6.36
CA ASN A 111 -8.84 -3.99 7.04
C ASN A 111 -8.36 -5.29 6.36
N LEU A 112 -7.34 -5.21 5.51
CA LEU A 112 -6.71 -6.37 4.88
C LEU A 112 -5.20 -6.19 4.86
N ASN A 113 -4.48 -7.22 5.27
CA ASN A 113 -3.03 -7.29 5.05
C ASN A 113 -2.72 -7.57 3.55
N PRO A 114 -1.45 -7.45 3.11
CA PRO A 114 -1.11 -7.60 1.70
C PRO A 114 -1.51 -8.94 1.08
N ASP A 115 -1.40 -10.04 1.83
CA ASP A 115 -1.76 -11.37 1.34
C ASP A 115 -3.27 -11.48 1.13
N GLU A 116 -4.04 -11.12 2.14
CA GLU A 116 -5.50 -11.10 2.11
C GLU A 116 -6.04 -10.18 1.02
N ALA A 117 -5.41 -9.01 0.84
CA ALA A 117 -5.78 -8.07 -0.21
C ALA A 117 -5.62 -8.70 -1.60
N LEU A 118 -4.51 -9.38 -1.87
CA LEU A 118 -4.31 -10.05 -3.15
C LEU A 118 -5.25 -11.24 -3.36
N VAL A 119 -5.57 -12.00 -2.31
CA VAL A 119 -6.59 -13.06 -2.39
C VAL A 119 -7.96 -12.45 -2.70
N ARG A 120 -8.36 -11.38 -2.01
CA ARG A 120 -9.64 -10.70 -2.21
C ARG A 120 -9.76 -10.11 -3.63
N PHE A 121 -8.67 -9.56 -4.16
CA PHE A 121 -8.64 -8.89 -5.46
C PHE A 121 -7.96 -9.73 -6.55
N GLN A 122 -7.97 -11.06 -6.43
CA GLN A 122 -7.31 -11.98 -7.37
C GLN A 122 -7.82 -11.88 -8.83
N SER A 123 -9.04 -11.38 -9.04
CA SER A 123 -9.58 -11.10 -10.37
C SER A 123 -8.98 -9.86 -11.03
N GLN A 124 -8.37 -8.97 -10.25
CA GLN A 124 -7.72 -7.74 -10.71
C GLN A 124 -6.20 -7.86 -10.68
N TYR A 125 -5.66 -8.68 -9.76
CA TYR A 125 -4.23 -8.83 -9.55
C TYR A 125 -3.79 -10.28 -9.73
N GLU A 126 -2.62 -10.43 -10.34
CA GLU A 126 -1.88 -11.68 -10.41
C GLU A 126 -0.66 -11.57 -9.50
N ARG A 127 -0.60 -12.37 -8.42
CA ARG A 127 0.56 -12.40 -7.54
C ARG A 127 1.79 -12.82 -8.35
N LEU A 128 2.88 -12.07 -8.18
CA LEU A 128 4.16 -12.48 -8.74
C LEU A 128 4.72 -13.60 -7.86
N SER A 129 4.99 -14.76 -8.45
CA SER A 129 5.79 -15.77 -7.79
C SER A 129 7.18 -15.21 -7.44
N GLU A 130 7.72 -15.59 -6.30
CA GLU A 130 9.17 -15.63 -6.18
C GLU A 130 9.61 -16.74 -7.14
N ASP A 131 10.37 -16.41 -8.18
CA ASP A 131 10.96 -17.46 -9.03
C ASP A 131 11.76 -18.39 -8.09
N SER A 132 11.21 -19.56 -7.81
CA SER A 132 11.91 -20.68 -7.18
C SER A 132 13.15 -20.93 -8.03
N ARG A 133 14.32 -20.89 -7.38
CA ARG A 133 15.61 -21.20 -7.99
C ARG A 133 15.59 -22.53 -8.72
#